data_AF-A0A2E0U7X0-F1
#
_entry.id   AF-A0A2E0U7X0-F1
#
_cell.length_a   1.000
_cell.length_b   1.000
_cell.length_c   1.000
_cell.angle_alpha   90.00
_cell.angle_beta   90.00
_cell.angle_gamma   90.00
#
_symmetry.space_group_name_H-M   'P 1'
#
loop_
_entity.id
_entity.type
_entity.pdbx_description
1 polymer ?
#
loop_
_entity_poly.entity_id
_entity_poly.type
_entity_poly.pdbx_seq_one_letter_code
_entity_poly.pdbx_strand_id
1 'polypeptide(L)'
;MNGRPVLAPSPLIATALTIHKAALIPFVTDRVSDAGHDPVAGLPPSSPIVKRGFDFDARAAWKLLTDHSDLFFDTQAISSQKSRLRELSRLRDRWAHQQTLKDNDARRFCELGSQLLRDLGRKPEARALSLLAKPFDADLAEQINWLLESQQIILPADRDSMLVALHLDDGLEGQARFRRALVHQAALSELGVTETAPVALELTETSADIPGEEHGLPESTFWWLLGLAHDAPIELRTTAWKSR
;
A
#
# COMPACT_ATOMS: atom_id res chain seq x y z
N MET A 1 -28.99 -0.56 16.21
CA MET A 1 -27.93 0.42 15.95
C MET A 1 -26.60 -0.31 16.05
N ASN A 2 -26.12 -0.86 14.95
CA ASN A 2 -24.79 -1.46 14.88
C ASN A 2 -23.80 -0.34 14.58
N GLY A 3 -22.80 -0.16 15.44
CA GLY A 3 -21.72 0.78 15.17
C GLY A 3 -20.95 0.31 13.95
N ARG A 4 -20.87 1.16 12.91
CA ARG A 4 -20.03 0.90 11.74
C ARG A 4 -18.58 0.75 12.20
N PRO A 5 -17.82 -0.25 11.72
CA PRO A 5 -16.42 -0.40 12.11
C PRO A 5 -15.61 0.76 11.54
N VAL A 6 -15.22 1.69 12.41
CA VAL A 6 -14.14 2.64 12.13
C VAL A 6 -12.84 1.87 12.32
N LEU A 7 -11.99 1.82 11.29
CA LEU A 7 -10.65 1.27 11.45
C LEU A 7 -9.94 2.02 12.56
N ALA A 8 -9.53 1.31 13.60
CA ALA A 8 -8.66 1.89 14.61
C ALA A 8 -7.39 2.45 13.92
N PRO A 9 -6.77 3.52 14.46
CA PRO A 9 -5.55 4.10 13.88
C PRO A 9 -4.40 3.10 13.68
N SER A 10 -4.36 2.05 14.50
CA SER A 10 -3.30 1.04 14.52
C SER A 10 -3.27 0.17 13.23
N PRO A 11 -4.39 -0.43 12.78
CA PRO A 11 -4.53 -1.05 11.47
C PRO A 11 -3.96 -0.25 10.28
N LEU A 12 -4.31 1.03 10.16
CA LEU A 12 -3.94 1.84 9.00
C LEU A 12 -2.42 2.07 8.91
N ILE A 13 -1.76 2.33 10.04
CA ILE A 13 -0.30 2.50 10.06
C ILE A 13 0.39 1.17 9.71
N ALA A 14 -0.10 0.04 10.22
CA ALA A 14 0.45 -1.27 9.88
C ALA A 14 0.38 -1.55 8.38
N THR A 15 -0.80 -1.40 7.76
CA THR A 15 -0.96 -1.58 6.30
C THR A 15 -0.09 -0.60 5.51
N ALA A 16 -0.06 0.67 5.92
CA ALA A 16 0.79 1.65 5.26
C ALA A 16 2.28 1.27 5.32
N LEU A 17 2.76 0.71 6.44
CA LEU A 17 4.14 0.18 6.54
C LEU A 17 4.37 -0.99 5.58
N THR A 18 3.40 -1.89 5.39
CA THR A 18 3.47 -2.96 4.38
C THR A 18 3.61 -2.40 2.97
N ILE A 19 2.82 -1.38 2.62
CA ILE A 19 2.91 -0.72 1.31
C ILE A 19 4.29 -0.07 1.13
N HIS A 20 4.79 0.65 2.13
CA HIS A 20 6.15 1.21 2.08
C HIS A 20 7.22 0.13 1.95
N LYS A 21 7.08 -0.99 2.66
CA LYS A 21 8.02 -2.13 2.60
C LYS A 21 8.12 -2.64 1.17
N ALA A 22 6.99 -2.96 0.54
CA ALA A 22 6.93 -3.45 -0.83
C ALA A 22 7.49 -2.41 -1.82
N ALA A 23 7.06 -1.15 -1.71
CA ALA A 23 7.42 -0.09 -2.65
C ALA A 23 8.89 0.35 -2.56
N LEU A 24 9.44 0.42 -1.35
CA LEU A 24 10.72 1.07 -1.09
C LEU A 24 11.89 0.10 -1.00
N ILE A 25 11.72 -1.11 -0.46
CA ILE A 25 12.90 -1.92 -0.14
C ILE A 25 13.71 -2.25 -1.39
N PRO A 26 13.18 -2.96 -2.40
CA PRO A 26 13.99 -3.31 -3.58
C PRO A 26 14.61 -2.06 -4.21
N PHE A 27 13.78 -1.04 -4.45
CA PHE A 27 14.21 0.20 -5.09
C PHE A 27 15.29 0.97 -4.34
N VAL A 28 15.15 1.15 -3.02
CA VAL A 28 16.11 1.92 -2.22
C VAL A 28 17.39 1.13 -2.00
N THR A 29 17.30 -0.16 -1.68
CA THR A 29 18.50 -0.99 -1.45
C THR A 29 19.31 -1.19 -2.71
N ASP A 30 18.65 -1.42 -3.85
CA ASP A 30 19.32 -1.65 -5.12
C ASP A 30 20.02 -0.37 -5.58
N ARG A 31 19.34 0.77 -5.52
CA ARG A 31 19.93 2.06 -5.92
C ARG A 31 21.12 2.49 -5.05
N VAL A 32 21.08 2.18 -3.75
CA VAL A 32 22.23 2.41 -2.84
C VAL A 32 23.39 1.48 -3.20
N SER A 33 23.09 0.20 -3.48
CA SER A 33 24.09 -0.79 -3.89
C SER A 33 24.74 -0.42 -5.22
N ASP A 34 23.95 0.01 -6.20
CA ASP A 34 24.41 0.45 -7.52
C ASP A 34 25.30 1.70 -7.44
N ALA A 35 25.09 2.56 -6.44
CA ALA A 35 25.95 3.69 -6.13
C ALA A 35 27.26 3.29 -5.41
N GLY A 36 27.48 1.99 -5.16
CA GLY A 36 28.69 1.46 -4.53
C GLY A 36 28.68 1.49 -3.00
N HIS A 37 27.51 1.67 -2.38
CA HIS A 37 27.35 1.67 -0.92
C HIS A 37 26.72 0.36 -0.44
N ASP A 38 27.15 -0.14 0.72
CA ASP A 38 26.47 -1.26 1.38
C ASP A 38 25.21 -0.75 2.12
N PRO A 39 23.99 -1.16 1.72
CA PRO A 39 22.76 -0.74 2.38
C PRO A 39 22.68 -1.16 3.85
N VAL A 40 23.34 -2.25 4.25
CA VAL A 40 23.36 -2.71 5.66
C VAL A 40 24.25 -1.80 6.50
N ALA A 41 25.39 -1.38 5.96
CA ALA A 41 26.33 -0.48 6.64
C ALA A 41 25.75 0.91 6.94
N GLY A 42 24.77 1.37 6.16
CA GLY A 42 24.05 2.64 6.40
C GLY A 42 23.11 2.62 7.61
N LEU A 43 22.82 1.44 8.18
CA LEU A 43 21.88 1.28 9.28
C LEU A 43 22.56 1.46 10.66
N PRO A 44 21.82 1.97 11.67
CA PRO A 44 22.38 2.09 13.01
C PRO A 44 22.69 0.71 13.62
N PRO A 45 23.71 0.58 14.49
CA PRO A 45 24.06 -0.68 15.14
C PRO A 45 22.93 -1.28 16.00
N SER A 46 21.96 -0.46 16.41
CA SER A 46 20.77 -0.90 17.14
C SER A 46 19.69 -1.53 16.26
N SER A 47 19.82 -1.46 14.93
CA SER A 47 18.86 -2.01 13.98
C SER A 47 18.72 -3.53 14.14
N PRO A 48 17.49 -4.08 14.15
CA PRO A 48 17.26 -5.52 14.15
C PRO A 48 17.88 -6.23 12.94
N ILE A 49 18.00 -5.54 11.79
CA ILE A 49 18.65 -6.06 10.58
C ILE A 49 20.12 -6.34 10.88
N VAL A 50 20.84 -5.37 11.46
CA VAL A 50 22.25 -5.50 11.82
C VAL A 50 22.46 -6.50 12.96
N LYS A 51 21.61 -6.46 14.00
CA LYS A 51 21.78 -7.29 15.20
C LYS A 51 21.36 -8.74 15.04
N ARG A 52 20.33 -8.99 14.23
CA ARG A 52 19.63 -10.29 14.17
C ARG A 52 19.50 -10.83 12.75
N GLY A 53 20.00 -10.12 11.73
CA GLY A 53 19.87 -10.53 10.34
C GLY A 53 18.42 -10.54 9.85
N PHE A 54 17.55 -9.71 10.43
CA PHE A 54 16.18 -9.57 9.94
C PHE A 54 16.15 -8.90 8.57
N ASP A 55 15.10 -9.16 7.80
CA ASP A 55 14.86 -8.48 6.53
C ASP A 55 14.74 -6.97 6.72
N PHE A 56 15.07 -6.24 5.65
CA PHE A 56 14.80 -4.81 5.58
C PHE A 56 13.31 -4.53 5.88
N ASP A 57 13.06 -3.41 6.55
CA ASP A 57 11.72 -2.87 6.80
C ASP A 57 11.59 -1.45 6.24
N ALA A 58 10.39 -0.89 6.30
CA ALA A 58 10.14 0.47 5.84
C ALA A 58 11.03 1.51 6.54
N ARG A 59 11.37 1.30 7.82
CA ARG A 59 12.22 2.22 8.59
C ARG A 59 13.66 2.20 8.09
N ALA A 60 14.19 1.03 7.74
CA ALA A 60 15.51 0.89 7.15
C ALA A 60 15.59 1.65 5.82
N ALA A 61 14.58 1.49 4.95
CA ALA A 61 14.50 2.25 3.70
C ALA A 61 14.45 3.77 3.94
N TRP A 62 13.67 4.26 4.91
CA TRP A 62 13.65 5.69 5.25
C TRP A 62 14.99 6.22 5.76
N LYS A 63 15.75 5.41 6.50
CA LYS A 63 17.09 5.77 6.95
C LYS A 63 18.02 5.95 5.76
N LEU A 64 18.03 4.98 4.84
CA LEU A 64 18.82 5.06 3.61
C LEU A 64 18.44 6.26 2.74
N LEU A 65 17.14 6.53 2.57
CA LEU A 65 16.65 7.74 1.89
C LEU A 65 17.12 9.03 2.56
N THR A 66 17.31 9.03 3.88
CA THR A 66 17.78 10.20 4.63
C THR A 66 19.28 10.42 4.47
N ASP A 67 20.05 9.34 4.51
CA ASP A 67 21.52 9.39 4.46
C ASP A 67 22.04 9.61 3.04
N HIS A 68 21.39 8.98 2.06
CA HIS A 68 21.74 9.04 0.64
C HIS A 68 20.72 9.87 -0.16
N SER A 69 20.21 10.95 0.44
CA SER A 69 19.10 11.73 -0.11
C SER A 69 19.37 12.30 -1.52
N ASP A 70 20.64 12.53 -1.84
CA ASP A 70 21.13 12.97 -3.14
C ASP A 70 20.93 11.93 -4.25
N LEU A 71 20.86 10.64 -3.92
CA LEU A 71 20.57 9.59 -4.90
C LEU A 71 19.10 9.59 -5.34
N PHE A 72 18.19 10.12 -4.52
CA PHE A 72 16.75 9.95 -4.68
C PHE A 72 15.99 11.24 -4.94
N PHE A 73 16.51 12.38 -4.50
CA PHE A 73 15.79 13.64 -4.52
C PHE A 73 16.64 14.76 -5.10
N ASP A 74 16.00 15.66 -5.83
CA ASP A 74 16.62 16.92 -6.24
C ASP A 74 17.06 17.74 -5.03
N THR A 75 18.19 18.42 -5.14
CA THR A 75 18.79 19.21 -4.05
C THR A 75 17.80 20.17 -3.38
N GLN A 76 16.92 20.78 -4.16
CA GLN A 76 15.90 21.72 -3.66
C GLN A 76 14.80 21.03 -2.84
N ALA A 77 14.56 19.74 -3.07
CA ALA A 77 13.54 18.95 -2.37
C ALA A 77 14.08 18.24 -1.12
N ILE A 78 15.39 17.98 -1.00
CA ILE A 78 15.99 17.19 0.10
C ILE A 78 15.51 17.63 1.49
N SER A 79 15.49 18.94 1.77
CA SER A 79 15.11 19.46 3.09
C SER A 79 13.65 19.13 3.45
N SER A 80 12.73 19.31 2.50
CA SER A 80 11.31 19.00 2.71
C SER A 80 11.09 17.49 2.86
N GLN A 81 11.79 16.66 2.09
CA GLN A 81 11.72 15.19 2.22
C GLN A 81 12.27 14.70 3.55
N LYS A 82 13.40 15.22 4.02
CA LYS A 82 13.94 14.89 5.36
C LYS A 82 12.97 15.30 6.47
N SER A 83 12.19 16.36 6.29
CA SER A 83 11.13 16.72 7.23
C SER A 83 10.01 15.68 7.25
N ARG A 84 9.52 15.25 6.08
CA ARG A 84 8.47 14.23 5.96
C ARG A 84 8.92 12.87 6.52
N LEU A 85 10.13 12.42 6.21
CA LEU A 85 10.70 11.17 6.71
C LEU A 85 10.82 11.17 8.25
N ARG A 86 11.18 12.32 8.85
CA ARG A 86 11.18 12.50 10.31
C ARG A 86 9.77 12.40 10.90
N GLU A 87 8.78 13.02 10.26
CA GLU A 87 7.38 12.96 10.70
C GLU A 87 6.82 11.53 10.61
N LEU A 88 7.07 10.82 9.50
CA LEU A 88 6.75 9.40 9.34
C LEU A 88 7.38 8.55 10.44
N SER A 89 8.69 8.72 10.67
CA SER A 89 9.41 7.99 11.71
C SER A 89 8.81 8.22 13.10
N ARG A 90 8.48 9.47 13.43
CA ARG A 90 7.86 9.83 14.72
C ARG A 90 6.49 9.18 14.90
N LEU A 91 5.64 9.23 13.88
CA LEU A 91 4.30 8.62 13.92
C LEU A 91 4.38 7.10 14.07
N ARG A 92 5.28 6.45 13.31
CA ARG A 92 5.56 5.02 13.45
C ARG A 92 6.07 4.67 14.83
N ASP A 93 6.98 5.47 15.40
CA ASP A 93 7.53 5.16 16.73
C ASP A 93 6.48 5.34 17.84
N ARG A 94 5.57 6.32 17.72
CA ARG A 94 4.39 6.40 18.61
C ARG A 94 3.54 5.15 18.50
N TRP A 95 3.26 4.69 17.27
CA TRP A 95 2.51 3.46 17.01
C TRP A 95 3.19 2.22 17.60
N ALA A 96 4.48 2.03 17.34
CA ALA A 96 5.25 0.86 17.79
C ALA A 96 5.36 0.78 19.32
N HIS A 97 5.37 1.92 20.01
CA HIS A 97 5.34 2.00 21.48
C HIS A 97 3.92 2.02 22.06
N GLN A 98 2.90 1.73 21.24
CA GLN A 98 1.48 1.68 21.66
C GLN A 98 0.99 2.97 22.33
N GLN A 99 1.57 4.12 21.94
CA GLN A 99 1.12 5.41 22.43
C GLN A 99 -0.21 5.78 21.79
N THR A 100 -1.02 6.58 22.48
CA THR A 100 -2.30 7.04 21.95
C THR A 100 -2.12 7.80 20.63
N LEU A 101 -2.78 7.30 19.59
CA LEU A 101 -2.85 7.91 18.26
C LEU A 101 -4.27 8.37 17.99
N LYS A 102 -4.40 9.53 17.36
CA LYS A 102 -5.69 10.01 16.85
C LYS A 102 -5.91 9.50 15.42
N ASP A 103 -7.15 9.44 14.96
CA ASP A 103 -7.46 9.06 13.56
C ASP A 103 -6.73 9.94 12.55
N ASN A 104 -6.60 11.24 12.85
CA ASN A 104 -5.85 12.17 12.02
C ASN A 104 -4.35 11.85 11.95
N ASP A 105 -3.76 11.21 12.98
CA ASP A 105 -2.35 10.79 12.94
C ASP A 105 -2.15 9.70 11.87
N ALA A 106 -3.05 8.72 11.80
CA ALA A 106 -2.98 7.62 10.83
C ALA A 106 -3.25 8.09 9.39
N ARG A 107 -4.23 8.98 9.20
CA ARG A 107 -4.47 9.62 7.90
C ARG A 107 -3.27 10.42 7.45
N ARG A 108 -2.72 11.26 8.35
CA ARG A 108 -1.50 12.03 8.09
C ARG A 108 -0.32 11.15 7.70
N PHE A 109 -0.14 10.02 8.37
CA PHE A 109 0.89 9.04 8.03
C PHE A 109 0.73 8.51 6.60
N CYS A 110 -0.49 8.14 6.21
CA CYS A 110 -0.78 7.70 4.84
C CYS A 110 -0.58 8.81 3.81
N GLU A 111 -0.97 10.05 4.10
CA GLU A 111 -0.77 11.21 3.22
C GLU A 111 0.70 11.51 2.97
N LEU A 112 1.51 11.54 4.03
CA LEU A 112 2.96 11.75 3.95
C LEU A 112 3.63 10.65 3.14
N GLY A 113 3.24 9.40 3.39
CA GLY A 113 3.73 8.26 2.64
C GLY A 113 3.34 8.31 1.16
N SER A 114 2.08 8.67 0.87
CA SER A 114 1.61 8.85 -0.51
C SER A 114 2.41 9.93 -1.24
N GLN A 115 2.70 11.06 -0.59
CA GLN A 115 3.52 12.12 -1.17
C GLN A 115 4.95 11.64 -1.44
N LEU A 116 5.58 10.99 -0.45
CA LEU A 116 6.93 10.43 -0.59
C LEU A 116 7.01 9.45 -1.77
N LEU A 117 6.10 8.48 -1.83
CA LEU A 117 6.07 7.46 -2.89
C LEU A 117 5.82 8.09 -4.26
N ARG A 118 4.97 9.12 -4.35
CA ARG A 118 4.74 9.86 -5.58
C ARG A 118 6.01 10.57 -6.07
N ASP A 119 6.72 11.23 -5.16
CA ASP A 119 7.96 11.95 -5.48
C ASP A 119 9.08 10.99 -5.92
N LEU A 120 9.04 9.73 -5.44
CA LEU A 120 9.94 8.65 -5.86
C LEU A 120 9.47 7.89 -7.13
N GLY A 121 8.38 8.32 -7.77
CA GLY A 121 7.84 7.67 -8.96
C GLY A 121 7.07 6.36 -8.71
N ARG A 122 6.81 5.99 -7.44
CA ARG A 122 6.05 4.81 -7.03
C ARG A 122 4.54 5.08 -7.05
N LYS A 123 4.00 5.38 -8.25
CA LYS A 123 2.63 5.91 -8.43
C LYS A 123 1.53 4.96 -7.95
N PRO A 124 1.54 3.65 -8.25
CA PRO A 124 0.46 2.74 -7.80
C PRO A 124 0.41 2.60 -6.27
N GLU A 125 1.54 2.48 -5.60
CA GLU A 125 1.61 2.37 -4.14
C GLU A 125 1.26 3.71 -3.47
N ALA A 126 1.66 4.84 -4.07
CA ALA A 126 1.22 6.16 -3.66
C ALA A 126 -0.31 6.31 -3.77
N ARG A 127 -0.94 5.70 -4.79
CA ARG A 127 -2.40 5.67 -4.96
C ARG A 127 -3.06 4.85 -3.86
N ALA A 128 -2.55 3.67 -3.52
CA ALA A 128 -3.05 2.85 -2.41
C ALA A 128 -3.05 3.64 -1.09
N LEU A 129 -1.92 4.26 -0.74
CA LEU A 129 -1.81 5.11 0.46
C LEU A 129 -2.77 6.31 0.43
N SER A 130 -2.94 6.94 -0.74
CA SER A 130 -3.89 8.05 -0.89
C SER A 130 -5.34 7.62 -0.67
N LEU A 131 -5.71 6.38 -1.01
CA LEU A 131 -7.05 5.83 -0.80
C LEU A 131 -7.26 5.47 0.69
N LEU A 132 -6.24 4.90 1.34
CA LEU A 132 -6.25 4.65 2.79
C LEU A 132 -6.33 5.92 3.64
N ALA A 133 -5.75 7.03 3.17
CA ALA A 133 -5.84 8.32 3.85
C ALA A 133 -7.26 8.92 3.88
N LYS A 134 -8.15 8.44 3.01
CA LYS A 134 -9.55 8.90 2.93
C LYS A 134 -10.44 8.09 3.89
N PRO A 135 -11.58 8.65 4.33
CA PRO A 135 -12.53 7.92 5.16
C PRO A 135 -12.95 6.58 4.53
N PHE A 136 -13.09 5.56 5.36
CA PHE A 136 -13.52 4.22 4.95
C PHE A 136 -15.02 4.19 4.65
N ASP A 137 -15.40 3.68 3.47
CA ASP A 137 -16.80 3.50 3.07
C ASP A 137 -17.33 2.13 3.55
N ALA A 138 -17.64 2.03 4.85
CA ALA A 138 -18.14 0.79 5.45
C ALA A 138 -19.38 0.23 4.72
N ASP A 139 -20.34 1.09 4.39
CA ASP A 139 -21.58 0.67 3.69
C ASP A 139 -21.29 0.02 2.33
N LEU A 140 -20.30 0.55 1.60
CA LEU A 140 -19.94 0.01 0.30
C LEU A 140 -19.19 -1.32 0.44
N ALA A 141 -18.30 -1.44 1.42
CA ALA A 141 -17.61 -2.69 1.72
C ALA A 141 -18.60 -3.80 2.14
N GLU A 142 -19.61 -3.47 2.95
CA GLU A 142 -20.69 -4.40 3.33
C GLU A 142 -21.51 -4.86 2.11
N GLN A 143 -21.83 -3.96 1.19
CA GLN A 143 -22.54 -4.30 -0.05
C GLN A 143 -21.72 -5.25 -0.94
N ILE A 144 -20.40 -5.01 -1.08
CA ILE A 144 -19.50 -5.92 -1.81
C ILE A 144 -19.54 -7.32 -1.20
N ASN A 145 -19.42 -7.45 0.12
CA ASN A 145 -19.48 -8.75 0.80
C ASN A 145 -20.82 -9.46 0.57
N TRP A 146 -21.93 -8.72 0.71
CA TRP A 146 -23.27 -9.27 0.51
C TRP A 146 -23.48 -9.81 -0.91
N LEU A 147 -23.01 -9.11 -1.94
CA LEU A 147 -23.12 -9.55 -3.34
C LEU A 147 -22.42 -10.90 -3.57
N LEU A 148 -21.27 -11.10 -2.93
CA LEU A 148 -20.49 -12.33 -3.02
C LEU A 148 -21.14 -13.49 -2.24
N GLU A 149 -21.57 -13.23 -1.00
CA GLU A 149 -22.23 -14.24 -0.15
C GLU A 149 -23.57 -14.69 -0.74
N SER A 150 -24.31 -13.77 -1.35
CA SER A 150 -25.59 -14.06 -2.02
C SER A 150 -25.43 -14.62 -3.43
N GLN A 151 -24.19 -14.78 -3.93
CA GLN A 151 -23.86 -15.25 -5.29
C GLN A 151 -24.52 -14.41 -6.40
N GLN A 152 -24.82 -13.13 -6.13
CA GLN A 152 -25.26 -12.21 -7.18
C GLN A 152 -24.13 -11.90 -8.16
N ILE A 153 -22.87 -12.04 -7.71
CA ILE A 153 -21.67 -11.97 -8.52
C ILE A 153 -20.76 -13.14 -8.13
N ILE A 154 -20.11 -13.76 -9.12
CA ILE A 154 -19.19 -14.88 -8.93
C ILE A 154 -17.79 -14.44 -9.34
N LEU A 155 -16.80 -14.64 -8.47
CA LEU A 155 -15.39 -14.38 -8.78
C LEU A 155 -14.79 -15.52 -9.63
N PRO A 156 -13.91 -15.22 -10.61
CA PRO A 156 -13.41 -13.89 -10.97
C PRO A 156 -14.40 -13.12 -11.84
N ALA A 157 -14.88 -12.00 -11.32
CA ALA A 157 -15.68 -11.02 -12.06
C ALA A 157 -14.76 -9.89 -12.51
N ASP A 158 -15.03 -9.30 -13.67
CA ASP A 158 -14.37 -8.07 -14.07
C ASP A 158 -14.88 -6.87 -13.25
N ARG A 159 -14.09 -5.81 -13.24
CA ARG A 159 -14.37 -4.58 -12.49
C ARG A 159 -15.68 -3.92 -12.91
N ASP A 160 -16.02 -3.92 -14.20
CA ASP A 160 -17.21 -3.23 -14.72
C ASP A 160 -18.48 -3.95 -14.28
N SER A 161 -18.46 -5.28 -14.28
CA SER A 161 -19.53 -6.14 -13.75
C SER A 161 -19.82 -5.83 -12.28
N MET A 162 -18.79 -5.60 -11.46
CA MET A 162 -18.95 -5.19 -10.05
C MET A 162 -19.53 -3.77 -9.93
N LEU A 163 -19.06 -2.81 -10.72
CA LEU A 163 -19.52 -1.42 -10.67
C LEU A 163 -21.00 -1.29 -11.04
N VAL A 164 -21.45 -2.01 -12.08
CA VAL A 164 -22.85 -2.01 -12.52
C VAL A 164 -23.77 -2.54 -11.41
N ALA A 165 -23.40 -3.68 -10.80
CA ALA A 165 -24.19 -4.28 -9.74
C ALA A 165 -24.25 -3.42 -8.46
N LEU A 166 -23.20 -2.62 -8.20
CA LEU A 166 -23.13 -1.68 -7.08
C LEU A 166 -23.77 -0.32 -7.38
N HIS A 167 -24.29 -0.10 -8.59
CA HIS A 167 -24.81 1.19 -9.05
C HIS A 167 -23.79 2.33 -8.91
N LEU A 168 -22.53 2.06 -9.29
CA LEU A 168 -21.39 3.00 -9.25
C LEU A 168 -20.86 3.33 -10.65
N ASP A 169 -21.73 3.33 -11.65
CA ASP A 169 -21.41 3.59 -13.07
C ASP A 169 -21.42 5.09 -13.44
N ASP A 170 -21.44 5.98 -12.45
CA ASP A 170 -21.42 7.44 -12.62
C ASP A 170 -20.07 8.02 -13.12
N GLY A 171 -19.12 7.15 -13.50
CA GLY A 171 -17.81 7.51 -14.04
C GLY A 171 -16.72 7.57 -12.98
N LEU A 172 -16.02 8.71 -12.87
CA LEU A 172 -14.78 8.81 -12.07
C LEU A 172 -15.02 8.70 -10.55
N GLU A 173 -16.17 9.17 -10.06
CA GLU A 173 -16.46 9.18 -8.62
C GLU A 173 -16.75 7.77 -8.10
N GLY A 174 -17.67 7.05 -8.72
CA GLY A 174 -18.01 5.66 -8.41
C GLY A 174 -16.79 4.75 -8.48
N GLN A 175 -15.96 4.91 -9.51
CA GLN A 175 -14.67 4.21 -9.60
C GLN A 175 -13.73 4.51 -8.42
N ALA A 176 -13.62 5.78 -8.02
CA ALA A 176 -12.77 6.16 -6.90
C ALA A 176 -13.31 5.66 -5.54
N ARG A 177 -14.63 5.64 -5.37
CA ARG A 177 -15.31 5.08 -4.19
C ARG A 177 -15.12 3.56 -4.12
N PHE A 178 -15.34 2.86 -5.23
CA PHE A 178 -15.15 1.41 -5.33
C PHE A 178 -13.71 1.01 -5.01
N ARG A 179 -12.72 1.62 -5.67
CA ARG A 179 -11.30 1.33 -5.41
C ARG A 179 -10.90 1.64 -3.97
N ARG A 180 -11.46 2.69 -3.35
CA ARG A 180 -11.22 3.00 -1.94
C ARG A 180 -11.76 1.89 -1.03
N ALA A 181 -13.01 1.46 -1.24
CA ALA A 181 -13.61 0.38 -0.46
C ALA A 181 -12.79 -0.93 -0.57
N LEU A 182 -12.37 -1.30 -1.78
CA LEU A 182 -11.52 -2.46 -2.03
C LEU A 182 -10.16 -2.40 -1.31
N VAL A 183 -9.48 -1.24 -1.35
CA VAL A 183 -8.20 -1.07 -0.63
C VAL A 183 -8.37 -1.23 0.87
N HIS A 184 -9.44 -0.67 1.45
CA HIS A 184 -9.71 -0.83 2.89
C HIS A 184 -10.10 -2.26 3.26
N GLN A 185 -10.92 -2.92 2.44
CA GLN A 185 -11.27 -4.34 2.64
C GLN A 185 -10.03 -5.24 2.57
N ALA A 186 -9.15 -5.01 1.60
CA ALA A 186 -7.90 -5.76 1.48
C ALA A 186 -6.98 -5.51 2.68
N ALA A 187 -6.90 -4.26 3.16
CA ALA A 187 -6.16 -3.92 4.38
C ALA A 187 -6.69 -4.65 5.62
N LEU A 188 -8.01 -4.74 5.76
CA LEU A 188 -8.68 -5.47 6.84
C LEU A 188 -8.39 -6.97 6.82
N SER A 189 -8.43 -7.57 5.64
CA SER A 189 -8.15 -8.99 5.42
C SER A 189 -6.71 -9.33 5.81
N GLU A 190 -5.72 -8.56 5.34
CA GLU A 190 -4.30 -8.78 5.69
C GLU A 190 -4.00 -8.65 7.19
N LEU A 191 -4.80 -7.85 7.91
CA LEU A 191 -4.66 -7.68 9.35
C LEU A 191 -5.40 -8.76 10.15
N GLY A 192 -6.01 -9.74 9.48
CA GLY A 192 -6.79 -10.80 10.11
C GLY A 192 -8.05 -10.30 10.82
N VAL A 193 -8.54 -9.10 10.45
CA VAL A 193 -9.76 -8.53 11.03
C VAL A 193 -11.00 -9.12 10.37
N THR A 194 -10.89 -9.53 9.10
CA THR A 194 -11.93 -10.24 8.36
C THR A 194 -11.41 -11.60 7.93
N GLU A 195 -12.25 -12.62 8.03
CA GLU A 195 -11.92 -13.98 7.55
C GLU A 195 -12.00 -14.11 6.02
N THR A 196 -12.59 -13.12 5.34
CA THR A 196 -12.74 -13.11 3.90
C THR A 196 -11.45 -12.78 3.18
N ALA A 197 -11.19 -13.50 2.09
CA ALA A 197 -10.09 -13.22 1.18
C ALA A 197 -10.25 -11.83 0.53
N PRO A 198 -9.14 -11.15 0.19
CA PRO A 198 -9.20 -9.82 -0.39
C PRO A 198 -9.73 -9.87 -1.82
N VAL A 199 -11.01 -9.50 -1.99
CA VAL A 199 -11.71 -9.40 -3.30
C VAL A 199 -10.89 -8.61 -4.32
N ALA A 200 -10.19 -7.58 -3.87
CA ALA A 200 -9.37 -6.71 -4.70
C ALA A 200 -8.31 -7.44 -5.55
N LEU A 201 -7.82 -8.61 -5.11
CA LEU A 201 -6.86 -9.41 -5.88
C LEU A 201 -7.52 -10.27 -6.96
N GLU A 202 -8.77 -10.69 -6.74
CA GLU A 202 -9.49 -11.60 -7.62
C GLU A 202 -10.23 -10.89 -8.76
N LEU A 203 -10.27 -9.55 -8.70
CA LEU A 203 -10.79 -8.72 -9.77
C LEU A 203 -9.76 -8.62 -10.90
N THR A 204 -10.10 -9.20 -12.04
CA THR A 204 -9.29 -9.06 -13.25
C THR A 204 -9.68 -7.78 -13.97
N GLU A 205 -8.71 -6.90 -14.25
CA GLU A 205 -8.91 -5.86 -15.27
C GLU A 205 -8.74 -6.51 -16.65
N THR A 206 -9.83 -6.61 -17.40
CA THR A 206 -9.81 -6.84 -18.85
C THR A 206 -9.61 -5.50 -19.55
N SER A 207 -8.45 -4.88 -19.36
CA SER A 207 -8.05 -3.69 -20.11
C SER A 207 -7.19 -4.12 -21.29
N ALA A 208 -7.75 -4.08 -22.50
CA ALA A 208 -7.02 -4.36 -23.73
C ALA A 208 -6.24 -3.12 -24.24
N ASP A 209 -6.39 -1.96 -23.60
CA ASP A 209 -6.05 -0.66 -24.19
C ASP A 209 -4.94 0.12 -23.45
N ILE A 210 -4.29 -0.48 -22.45
CA ILE A 210 -3.08 0.09 -21.83
C ILE A 210 -1.86 -0.72 -22.28
N PRO A 211 -0.95 -0.14 -23.09
CA PRO A 211 0.28 -0.82 -23.49
C PRO A 211 1.10 -1.19 -22.25
N GLY A 212 1.23 -2.51 -21.99
CA GLY A 212 1.96 -3.05 -20.85
C GLY A 212 1.10 -3.66 -19.74
N GLU A 213 -0.23 -3.62 -19.83
CA GLU A 213 -1.09 -4.38 -18.91
C GLU A 213 -1.15 -5.85 -19.33
N GLU A 214 -0.54 -6.70 -18.50
CA GLU A 214 -0.39 -8.13 -18.71
C GLU A 214 -1.72 -8.82 -18.41
N HIS A 215 -2.36 -9.36 -19.45
CA HIS A 215 -3.65 -10.04 -19.37
C HIS A 215 -3.71 -11.06 -18.21
N GLY A 216 -4.71 -10.91 -17.32
CA GLY A 216 -5.01 -11.86 -16.26
C GLY A 216 -4.32 -11.60 -14.91
N LEU A 217 -3.66 -10.45 -14.73
CA LEU A 217 -3.11 -9.99 -13.46
C LEU A 217 -3.98 -8.90 -12.81
N PRO A 218 -3.94 -8.76 -11.46
CA PRO A 218 -4.67 -7.70 -10.76
C PRO A 218 -4.06 -6.32 -10.99
N GLU A 219 -4.84 -5.26 -10.72
CA GLU A 219 -4.36 -3.89 -10.84
C GLU A 219 -3.08 -3.63 -10.03
N SER A 220 -2.12 -2.90 -10.61
CA SER A 220 -0.83 -2.49 -10.00
C SER A 220 -0.93 -1.94 -8.57
N THR A 221 -2.07 -1.32 -8.22
CA THR A 221 -2.30 -0.70 -6.91
C THR A 221 -2.47 -1.73 -5.77
N PHE A 222 -2.72 -3.01 -6.07
CA PHE A 222 -2.96 -4.06 -5.08
C PHE A 222 -1.76 -5.01 -4.87
N TRP A 223 -0.66 -4.84 -5.59
CA TRP A 223 0.49 -5.76 -5.58
C TRP A 223 1.23 -5.84 -4.25
N TRP A 224 1.08 -4.82 -3.41
CA TRP A 224 1.61 -4.83 -2.05
C TRP A 224 0.99 -5.96 -1.20
N LEU A 225 -0.21 -6.47 -1.55
CA LEU A 225 -0.82 -7.65 -0.92
C LEU A 225 -0.05 -8.95 -1.21
N LEU A 226 0.80 -8.94 -2.25
CA LEU A 226 1.74 -10.01 -2.58
C LEU A 226 3.15 -9.71 -2.06
N GLY A 227 3.34 -8.60 -1.35
CA GLY A 227 4.65 -8.12 -0.92
C GLY A 227 5.52 -7.58 -2.06
N LEU A 228 4.92 -7.27 -3.22
CA LEU A 228 5.63 -6.84 -4.42
C LEU A 228 5.37 -5.36 -4.73
N ALA A 229 6.37 -4.68 -5.30
CA ALA A 229 6.19 -3.39 -5.94
C ALA A 229 5.56 -3.56 -7.33
N HIS A 230 4.97 -2.48 -7.86
CA HIS A 230 4.36 -2.47 -9.19
C HIS A 230 5.35 -2.75 -10.33
N ASP A 231 6.63 -2.47 -10.12
CA ASP A 231 7.71 -2.64 -11.09
C ASP A 231 8.51 -3.93 -10.90
N ALA A 232 8.02 -4.85 -10.05
CA ALA A 232 8.63 -6.17 -9.92
C ALA A 232 8.65 -6.92 -11.29
N PRO A 233 9.66 -7.75 -11.59
CA PRO A 233 9.68 -8.57 -12.80
C PRO A 233 8.40 -9.38 -13.01
N ILE A 234 7.94 -9.52 -14.26
CA ILE A 234 6.68 -10.19 -14.60
C ILE A 234 6.64 -11.65 -14.13
N GLU A 235 7.77 -12.33 -14.12
CA GLU A 235 7.89 -13.72 -13.70
C GLU A 235 7.59 -13.87 -12.21
N LEU A 236 8.14 -12.97 -11.37
CA LEU A 236 7.87 -12.94 -9.93
C LEU A 236 6.39 -12.60 -9.68
N ARG A 237 5.88 -11.66 -10.45
CA ARG A 237 4.51 -11.17 -10.39
C ARG A 237 3.49 -12.28 -10.67
N THR A 238 3.71 -13.03 -11.75
CA THR A 238 2.87 -14.17 -12.15
C THR A 238 2.98 -15.33 -11.17
N THR A 239 4.19 -15.59 -10.66
CA THR A 239 4.43 -16.68 -9.69
C THR A 239 3.69 -16.42 -8.38
N ALA A 240 3.79 -15.19 -7.86
CA ALA A 240 3.08 -14.80 -6.64
C ALA A 240 1.56 -14.91 -6.82
N TRP A 241 1.04 -14.49 -7.99
CA TRP A 241 -0.38 -14.59 -8.30
C TRP A 241 -0.90 -16.03 -8.32
N LYS A 242 -0.16 -16.95 -8.97
CA LYS A 242 -0.55 -18.37 -9.06
C LYS A 242 -0.46 -19.14 -7.74
N SER A 243 0.25 -18.60 -6.75
CA SER A 243 0.48 -19.25 -5.46
C SER A 243 -0.56 -18.91 -4.38
N ARG A 244 -1.48 -17.99 -4.67
CA ARG A 244 -2.66 -17.68 -3.86
C ARG A 244 -3.76 -18.70 -4.13
#